data_AF-A0A5A5T665-F1
#
_entry.id   AF-A0A5A5T665-F1
#
_cell.length_a   1.000
_cell.length_b   1.000
_cell.length_c   1.000
_cell.angle_alpha   90.00
_cell.angle_beta   90.00
_cell.angle_gamma   90.00
#
_symmetry.space_group_name_H-M   'P 1'
#
loop_
_entity.id
_entity.type
_entity.pdbx_description
1 polymer ?
#
loop_
_entity_poly.entity_id
_entity_poly.type
_entity_poly.pdbx_seq_one_letter_code
_entity_poly.pdbx_strand_id
1 'polypeptide(L)'
;MPRMQPPKGYIRSKEVQDILNVSPAMIREYVSKGKIKHLVPGGRTHGFYLESDVRKLANELEIFLNLEEETETSSFTTATATDIPGYIALNRELFTERHHQFVYNEDDIALSEKWIKWITKNPEIIHVLKRDDEIIGTTTTLPTKPNSEKFKKVLLEDVSILLGDPDLSTEDIEEYEPGKPVQLYLAEIGIKPSLNKDLRSKYGAKLISKFMDTIIDLGKRGVIIDNILAVGATKSGIRLLQHFGLSEVISPRPDTRIFTINMKESGSPLINQYKQALREYQENYLDKQKENAK
;
A
#
# COMPACT_ATOMS: atom_id res chain seq x y z
N MET A 1 -31.89 22.77 -11.32
CA MET A 1 -32.07 22.00 -12.57
C MET A 1 -32.07 20.51 -12.24
N PRO A 2 -32.98 19.70 -12.81
CA PRO A 2 -32.99 18.25 -12.62
C PRO A 2 -31.66 17.63 -13.05
N ARG A 3 -31.19 16.59 -12.34
CA ARG A 3 -30.01 15.81 -12.77
C ARG A 3 -30.37 15.07 -14.07
N MET A 4 -29.56 15.29 -15.11
CA MET A 4 -29.72 14.56 -16.37
C MET A 4 -29.50 13.07 -16.13
N GLN A 5 -30.39 12.25 -16.68
CA GLN A 5 -30.23 10.81 -16.62
C GLN A 5 -29.16 10.37 -17.61
N PRO A 6 -28.32 9.37 -17.26
CA PRO A 6 -27.34 8.85 -18.20
C PRO A 6 -28.05 8.24 -19.42
N PRO A 7 -27.48 8.39 -20.63
CA PRO A 7 -27.97 7.68 -21.81
C PRO A 7 -27.95 6.16 -21.58
N LYS A 8 -28.77 5.42 -22.35
CA LYS A 8 -28.82 3.95 -22.26
C LYS A 8 -27.42 3.34 -22.44
N GLY A 9 -27.01 2.48 -21.51
CA GLY A 9 -25.70 1.82 -21.50
C GLY A 9 -24.54 2.66 -20.95
N TYR A 10 -24.82 3.86 -20.43
CA TYR A 10 -23.84 4.68 -19.73
C TYR A 10 -24.19 4.78 -18.24
N ILE A 11 -23.17 4.96 -17.41
CA ILE A 11 -23.26 5.14 -15.97
C ILE A 11 -22.54 6.41 -15.52
N ARG A 12 -22.84 6.87 -14.31
CA ARG A 12 -22.26 8.09 -13.73
C ARG A 12 -20.90 7.77 -13.08
N SER A 13 -20.09 8.81 -12.89
CA SER A 13 -18.76 8.69 -12.27
C SER A 13 -18.78 7.94 -10.92
N LYS A 14 -19.80 8.13 -10.10
CA LYS A 14 -19.91 7.43 -8.81
C LYS A 14 -20.05 5.91 -8.99
N GLU A 15 -20.91 5.48 -9.90
CA GLU A 15 -21.12 4.06 -10.20
C GLU A 15 -19.84 3.41 -10.76
N VAL A 16 -19.04 4.16 -11.53
CA VAL A 16 -17.73 3.70 -12.00
C VAL A 16 -16.74 3.50 -10.85
N GLN A 17 -16.70 4.44 -9.90
CA GLN A 17 -15.83 4.33 -8.71
C GLN A 17 -16.21 3.10 -7.89
N ASP A 18 -17.51 2.88 -7.70
CA ASP A 18 -18.05 1.76 -6.94
C ASP A 18 -17.75 0.41 -7.64
N ILE A 19 -17.92 0.33 -8.98
CA ILE A 19 -17.67 -0.91 -9.75
C ILE A 19 -16.17 -1.25 -9.83
N LEU A 20 -15.33 -0.26 -10.14
CA LEU A 20 -13.89 -0.49 -10.35
C LEU A 20 -13.08 -0.44 -9.07
N ASN A 21 -13.67 0.03 -7.97
CA ASN A 21 -12.98 0.22 -6.71
C ASN A 21 -11.81 1.23 -6.81
N VAL A 22 -11.97 2.32 -7.58
CA VAL A 22 -10.89 3.29 -7.89
C VAL A 22 -11.29 4.75 -7.67
N SER A 23 -10.29 5.63 -7.56
CA SER A 23 -10.49 7.08 -7.40
C SER A 23 -10.96 7.79 -8.69
N PRO A 24 -11.56 9.00 -8.59
CA PRO A 24 -11.90 9.81 -9.77
C PRO A 24 -10.69 10.13 -10.66
N ALA A 25 -9.50 10.30 -10.07
CA ALA A 25 -8.28 10.54 -10.81
C ALA A 25 -7.92 9.34 -11.69
N MET A 26 -8.04 8.13 -11.14
CA MET A 26 -7.78 6.89 -11.87
C MET A 26 -8.78 6.68 -13.01
N ILE A 27 -10.06 7.05 -12.82
CA ILE A 27 -11.06 7.03 -13.90
C ILE A 27 -10.62 7.92 -15.06
N ARG A 28 -10.17 9.15 -14.78
CA ARG A 28 -9.67 10.06 -15.82
C ARG A 28 -8.49 9.48 -16.57
N GLU A 29 -7.59 8.80 -15.86
CA GLU A 29 -6.45 8.11 -16.48
C GLU A 29 -6.90 6.91 -17.35
N TYR A 30 -7.89 6.13 -16.92
CA TYR A 30 -8.46 5.08 -17.76
C TYR A 30 -9.12 5.63 -19.02
N VAL A 31 -9.83 6.76 -18.91
CA VAL A 31 -10.39 7.46 -20.07
C VAL A 31 -9.29 7.97 -21.00
N SER A 32 -8.24 8.61 -20.48
CA SER A 32 -7.14 9.13 -21.31
C SER A 32 -6.36 8.02 -22.01
N LYS A 33 -6.30 6.82 -21.42
CA LYS A 33 -5.73 5.61 -22.03
C LYS A 33 -6.67 4.89 -22.99
N GLY A 34 -7.90 5.37 -23.18
CA GLY A 34 -8.90 4.73 -24.03
C GLY A 34 -9.45 3.40 -23.47
N LYS A 35 -9.27 3.14 -22.17
CA LYS A 35 -9.80 1.95 -21.49
C LYS A 35 -11.29 2.05 -21.17
N ILE A 36 -11.78 3.27 -20.97
CA ILE A 36 -13.19 3.55 -20.71
C ILE A 36 -13.64 4.65 -21.66
N LYS A 37 -14.69 4.41 -22.44
CA LYS A 37 -15.32 5.45 -23.26
C LYS A 37 -16.07 6.44 -22.37
N HIS A 38 -15.78 7.73 -22.55
CA HIS A 38 -16.38 8.85 -21.82
C HIS A 38 -17.17 9.76 -22.78
N LEU A 39 -18.42 10.05 -22.44
CA LEU A 39 -19.34 10.88 -23.22
C LEU A 39 -19.68 12.15 -22.42
N VAL A 40 -19.32 13.32 -22.94
CA VAL A 40 -19.68 14.62 -22.35
C VAL A 40 -20.78 15.25 -23.20
N PRO A 41 -22.02 15.40 -22.69
CA PRO A 41 -23.07 16.11 -23.41
C PRO A 41 -22.70 17.57 -23.69
N GLY A 42 -23.12 18.11 -24.83
CA GLY A 42 -22.87 19.50 -25.20
C GLY A 42 -23.34 20.48 -24.12
N GLY A 43 -22.47 21.43 -23.75
CA GLY A 43 -22.77 22.45 -22.73
C GLY A 43 -22.71 21.96 -21.28
N ARG A 44 -22.15 20.78 -21.01
CA ARG A 44 -21.98 20.23 -19.66
C ARG A 44 -20.51 19.96 -19.33
N THR A 45 -20.19 20.03 -18.04
CA THR A 45 -18.87 19.70 -17.49
C THR A 45 -18.75 18.24 -17.05
N HIS A 46 -19.87 17.60 -16.68
CA HIS A 46 -19.92 16.22 -16.25
C HIS A 46 -20.33 15.30 -17.40
N GLY A 47 -19.55 14.25 -17.62
CA GLY A 47 -19.86 13.20 -18.58
C GLY A 47 -20.35 11.90 -17.95
N PHE A 48 -20.65 10.94 -18.82
CA PHE A 48 -21.06 9.59 -18.49
C PHE A 48 -20.06 8.59 -19.08
N TYR A 49 -20.01 7.38 -18.52
CA TYR A 49 -19.03 6.36 -18.87
C TYR A 49 -19.75 5.13 -19.42
N LEU A 50 -19.22 4.54 -20.49
CA LEU A 50 -19.85 3.36 -21.09
C LEU A 50 -19.75 2.17 -20.14
N GLU A 51 -20.88 1.64 -19.69
CA GLU A 51 -20.96 0.61 -18.65
C GLU A 51 -20.23 -0.67 -19.06
N SER A 52 -20.31 -1.06 -20.33
CA SER A 52 -19.64 -2.26 -20.84
C SER A 52 -18.12 -2.20 -20.71
N ASP A 53 -17.52 -1.02 -20.95
CA ASP A 53 -16.07 -0.83 -20.81
C ASP A 53 -15.66 -0.89 -19.34
N VAL A 54 -16.48 -0.29 -18.47
CA VAL A 54 -16.27 -0.31 -17.02
C VAL A 54 -16.35 -1.74 -16.49
N ARG A 55 -17.36 -2.52 -16.87
CA ARG A 55 -17.49 -3.92 -16.45
C ARG A 55 -16.40 -4.81 -17.03
N LYS A 56 -15.99 -4.58 -18.29
CA LYS A 56 -14.86 -5.28 -18.89
C LYS A 56 -13.57 -5.01 -18.10
N LEU A 57 -13.32 -3.75 -17.75
CA LEU A 57 -12.15 -3.39 -16.96
C LEU A 57 -12.24 -3.95 -15.53
N ALA A 58 -13.43 -3.97 -14.92
CA ALA A 58 -13.65 -4.60 -13.63
C ALA A 58 -13.28 -6.09 -13.68
N ASN A 59 -13.74 -6.80 -14.71
CA ASN A 59 -13.40 -8.21 -14.92
C ASN A 59 -11.90 -8.41 -15.22
N GLU A 60 -11.25 -7.53 -15.98
CA GLU A 60 -9.80 -7.57 -16.19
C GLU A 60 -9.04 -7.41 -14.86
N LEU A 61 -9.49 -6.51 -13.97
CA LEU A 61 -8.92 -6.32 -12.64
C LEU A 61 -9.21 -7.51 -11.73
N GLU A 62 -10.42 -8.05 -11.77
CA GLU A 62 -10.83 -9.20 -10.98
C GLU A 62 -10.07 -10.46 -11.41
N ILE A 63 -9.93 -10.73 -12.70
CA ILE A 63 -9.10 -11.85 -13.21
C ILE A 63 -7.64 -11.65 -12.79
N PHE A 64 -7.14 -10.41 -12.84
CA PHE A 64 -5.79 -10.11 -12.37
C PHE A 64 -5.60 -10.44 -10.87
N LEU A 65 -6.62 -10.20 -10.05
CA LEU A 65 -6.61 -10.50 -8.61
C LEU A 65 -6.90 -11.97 -8.31
N ASN A 66 -7.80 -12.62 -9.06
CA ASN A 66 -8.26 -14.00 -8.85
C ASN A 66 -7.38 -15.06 -9.54
N LEU A 67 -6.34 -14.66 -10.29
CA LEU A 67 -5.27 -15.56 -10.76
C LEU A 67 -4.48 -16.22 -9.61
N GLU A 68 -4.83 -15.96 -8.34
CA GLU A 68 -4.33 -16.65 -7.15
C GLU A 68 -4.60 -18.17 -7.15
N GLU A 69 -5.69 -18.65 -7.78
CA GLU A 69 -6.14 -20.05 -7.60
C GLU A 69 -5.33 -21.12 -8.35
N GLU A 70 -4.47 -20.76 -9.31
CA GLU A 70 -3.64 -21.73 -10.07
C GLU A 70 -2.14 -21.65 -9.75
N THR A 71 -1.74 -20.95 -8.69
CA THR A 71 -0.32 -20.73 -8.41
C THR A 71 0.30 -21.78 -7.49
N GLU A 72 1.57 -22.10 -7.78
CA GLU A 72 2.51 -22.77 -6.90
C GLU A 72 2.32 -22.32 -5.44
N THR A 73 2.38 -23.28 -4.50
CA THR A 73 2.18 -23.04 -3.07
C THR A 73 3.10 -21.93 -2.58
N SER A 74 2.50 -20.79 -2.25
CA SER A 74 3.20 -19.62 -1.73
C SER A 74 2.50 -19.09 -0.49
N SER A 75 3.27 -18.69 0.51
CA SER A 75 2.78 -18.21 1.80
C SER A 75 3.17 -16.75 2.01
N PHE A 76 2.25 -15.98 2.58
CA PHE A 76 2.51 -14.61 3.02
C PHE A 76 2.52 -14.62 4.55
N THR A 77 3.67 -14.31 5.13
CA THR A 77 3.87 -14.38 6.59
C THR A 77 4.67 -13.19 7.08
N THR A 78 4.53 -12.87 8.35
CA THR A 78 5.48 -12.00 9.06
C THR A 78 6.88 -12.62 9.01
N ALA A 79 7.91 -11.80 8.81
CA ALA A 79 9.29 -12.27 8.80
C ALA A 79 9.75 -12.63 10.22
N THR A 80 10.50 -13.72 10.34
CA THR A 80 11.20 -14.10 11.57
C THR A 80 12.68 -13.72 11.50
N ALA A 81 13.41 -13.87 12.61
CA ALA A 81 14.86 -13.65 12.61
C ALA A 81 15.61 -14.51 11.57
N THR A 82 15.12 -15.72 11.25
CA THR A 82 15.72 -16.59 10.24
C THR A 82 15.49 -16.10 8.80
N ASP A 83 14.50 -15.24 8.60
CA ASP A 83 14.16 -14.67 7.28
C ASP A 83 15.01 -13.47 6.92
N ILE A 84 15.58 -12.78 7.93
CA ILE A 84 16.30 -11.52 7.76
C ILE A 84 17.44 -11.60 6.73
N PRO A 85 18.31 -12.64 6.72
CA PRO A 85 19.34 -12.75 5.68
C PRO A 85 18.76 -12.82 4.26
N GLY A 86 17.69 -13.59 4.06
CA GLY A 86 17.03 -13.70 2.76
C GLY A 86 16.29 -12.42 2.35
N TYR A 87 15.70 -11.73 3.32
CA TYR A 87 15.08 -10.42 3.13
C TYR A 87 16.11 -9.36 2.71
N ILE A 88 17.27 -9.30 3.37
CA ILE A 88 18.38 -8.40 3.00
C ILE A 88 18.87 -8.70 1.58
N ALA A 89 19.07 -9.98 1.26
CA ALA A 89 19.48 -10.40 -0.07
C ALA A 89 18.49 -9.96 -1.16
N LEU A 90 17.19 -10.20 -0.95
CA LEU A 90 16.14 -9.74 -1.87
C LEU A 90 16.15 -8.22 -2.03
N ASN A 91 16.32 -7.49 -0.93
CA ASN A 91 16.36 -6.03 -0.97
C ASN A 91 17.55 -5.46 -1.74
N ARG A 92 18.73 -6.08 -1.61
CA ARG A 92 19.89 -5.73 -2.43
C ARG A 92 19.61 -5.98 -3.93
N GLU A 93 18.94 -7.09 -4.27
CA GLU A 93 18.53 -7.39 -5.66
C GLU A 93 17.52 -6.35 -6.19
N LEU A 94 16.58 -5.90 -5.35
CA LEU A 94 15.55 -4.93 -5.70
C LEU A 94 16.10 -3.51 -5.91
N PHE A 95 17.00 -3.06 -5.04
CA PHE A 95 17.32 -1.64 -4.89
C PHE A 95 18.77 -1.25 -5.19
N THR A 96 19.73 -2.19 -5.21
CA THR A 96 21.16 -1.87 -5.38
C THR A 96 21.66 -2.07 -6.81
N GLU A 97 21.20 -3.10 -7.54
CA GLU A 97 21.79 -3.45 -8.84
C GLU A 97 21.41 -2.52 -10.01
N ARG A 98 20.30 -1.78 -9.91
CA ARG A 98 19.76 -0.98 -11.04
C ARG A 98 19.83 0.53 -10.84
N HIS A 99 20.06 0.96 -9.61
CA HIS A 99 19.99 2.36 -9.22
C HIS A 99 21.21 2.65 -8.35
N HIS A 100 22.36 2.94 -8.99
CA HIS A 100 23.66 3.29 -8.38
C HIS A 100 23.62 4.40 -7.28
N GLN A 101 22.44 4.90 -6.92
CA GLN A 101 22.20 5.91 -5.89
C GLN A 101 22.02 5.31 -4.48
N PHE A 102 21.72 4.01 -4.35
CA PHE A 102 21.55 3.35 -3.05
C PHE A 102 22.67 2.35 -2.79
N VAL A 103 23.91 2.85 -2.66
CA VAL A 103 25.04 2.00 -2.25
C VAL A 103 25.00 1.87 -0.73
N TYR A 104 24.47 0.75 -0.25
CA TYR A 104 24.55 0.38 1.16
C TYR A 104 26.00 -0.03 1.47
N ASN A 105 26.72 0.84 2.18
CA ASN A 105 28.06 0.53 2.69
C ASN A 105 28.04 -0.28 3.99
N GLU A 106 26.86 -0.49 4.58
CA GLU A 106 26.71 -1.34 5.76
C GLU A 106 26.88 -2.81 5.39
N ASP A 107 27.62 -3.54 6.24
CA ASP A 107 27.77 -4.97 6.13
C ASP A 107 26.47 -5.69 6.54
N ASP A 108 26.25 -6.88 5.97
CA ASP A 108 25.02 -7.63 6.17
C ASP A 108 24.81 -8.09 7.63
N ILE A 109 25.87 -8.18 8.44
CA ILE A 109 25.78 -8.59 9.86
C ILE A 109 25.18 -7.43 10.66
N ALA A 110 25.75 -6.24 10.54
CA ALA A 110 25.22 -5.04 11.21
C ALA A 110 23.76 -4.76 10.81
N LEU A 111 23.45 -4.90 9.51
CA LEU A 111 22.10 -4.72 9.00
C LEU A 111 21.14 -5.79 9.55
N SER A 112 21.58 -7.05 9.63
CA SER A 112 20.79 -8.14 10.22
C SER A 112 20.47 -7.88 11.69
N GLU A 113 21.46 -7.48 12.48
CA GLU A 113 21.27 -7.14 13.90
C GLU A 113 20.26 -6.01 14.08
N LYS A 114 20.33 -4.98 13.24
CA LYS A 114 19.39 -3.85 13.24
C LYS A 114 17.96 -4.30 12.94
N TRP A 115 17.76 -5.05 11.85
CA TRP A 115 16.43 -5.56 11.51
C TRP A 115 15.88 -6.51 12.57
N ILE A 116 16.72 -7.39 13.14
CA ILE A 116 16.33 -8.28 14.23
C ILE A 116 15.81 -7.49 15.44
N LYS A 117 16.50 -6.40 15.83
CA LYS A 117 16.03 -5.52 16.91
C LYS A 117 14.67 -4.89 16.58
N TRP A 118 14.48 -4.41 15.34
CA TRP A 118 13.22 -3.81 14.93
C TRP A 118 12.07 -4.80 14.90
N ILE A 119 12.25 -6.00 14.32
CA ILE A 119 11.19 -7.03 14.32
C ILE A 119 10.95 -7.61 15.72
N THR A 120 11.94 -7.55 16.62
CA THR A 120 11.73 -7.94 18.02
C THR A 120 10.83 -6.95 18.74
N LYS A 121 10.96 -5.65 18.43
CA LYS A 121 10.08 -4.61 18.99
C LYS A 121 8.68 -4.68 18.38
N ASN A 122 8.58 -4.75 17.06
CA ASN A 122 7.30 -4.93 16.38
C ASN A 122 7.46 -6.00 15.29
N PRO A 123 6.96 -7.23 15.52
CA PRO A 123 7.10 -8.33 14.57
C PRO A 123 6.51 -8.01 13.19
N GLU A 124 5.44 -7.23 13.13
CA GLU A 124 4.63 -7.00 11.93
C GLU A 124 5.19 -5.89 11.02
N ILE A 125 6.45 -5.48 11.18
CA ILE A 125 7.06 -4.46 10.31
C ILE A 125 7.50 -5.01 8.95
N ILE A 126 7.87 -6.29 8.88
CA ILE A 126 8.27 -6.96 7.63
C ILE A 126 7.33 -8.13 7.40
N HIS A 127 6.72 -8.16 6.22
CA HIS A 127 6.06 -9.33 5.69
C HIS A 127 6.82 -9.84 4.46
N VAL A 128 6.84 -11.16 4.31
CA VAL A 128 7.52 -11.86 3.22
C VAL A 128 6.55 -12.77 2.51
N LEU A 129 6.67 -12.82 1.19
CA LEU A 129 6.03 -13.81 0.35
C LEU A 129 7.07 -14.88 0.03
N LYS A 130 6.79 -16.12 0.43
CA LYS A 130 7.69 -17.27 0.25
C LYS A 130 7.13 -18.26 -0.77
N ARG A 131 8.03 -18.92 -1.50
CA ARG A 131 7.77 -20.10 -2.32
C ARG A 131 8.90 -21.10 -2.08
N ASP A 132 8.57 -22.32 -1.68
CA ASP A 132 9.56 -23.36 -1.35
C ASP A 132 10.64 -22.85 -0.37
N ASP A 133 10.19 -22.16 0.69
CA ASP A 133 11.02 -21.46 1.70
C ASP A 133 11.92 -20.32 1.18
N GLU A 134 11.92 -20.05 -0.12
CA GLU A 134 12.60 -18.90 -0.73
C GLU A 134 11.75 -17.63 -0.60
N ILE A 135 12.34 -16.54 -0.12
CA ILE A 135 11.69 -15.23 -0.10
C ILE A 135 11.69 -14.64 -1.52
N ILE A 136 10.51 -14.55 -2.10
CA ILE A 136 10.29 -14.05 -3.47
C ILE A 136 9.64 -12.66 -3.50
N GLY A 137 9.16 -12.17 -2.36
CA GLY A 137 8.56 -10.85 -2.25
C GLY A 137 8.59 -10.33 -0.82
N THR A 138 8.48 -9.02 -0.65
CA THR A 138 8.45 -8.40 0.67
C THR A 138 7.64 -7.10 0.69
N THR A 139 7.02 -6.82 1.83
CA THR A 139 6.52 -5.49 2.19
C THR A 139 7.07 -5.09 3.55
N THR A 140 7.60 -3.87 3.63
CA THR A 140 8.18 -3.31 4.86
C THR A 140 7.44 -2.04 5.22
N THR A 141 6.81 -2.03 6.39
CA THR A 141 6.07 -0.89 6.92
C THR A 141 6.60 -0.54 8.30
N LEU A 142 7.09 0.69 8.44
CA LEU A 142 7.66 1.20 9.68
C LEU A 142 6.62 2.06 10.40
N PRO A 143 6.00 1.57 11.48
CA PRO A 143 5.11 2.37 12.30
C PRO A 143 5.93 3.35 13.14
N THR A 144 5.51 4.60 13.16
CA THR A 144 6.16 5.69 13.90
C THR A 144 5.12 6.47 14.70
N LYS A 145 5.58 7.21 15.70
CA LYS A 145 4.71 8.09 16.48
C LYS A 145 4.08 9.16 15.59
N PRO A 146 2.83 9.57 15.87
CA PRO A 146 2.25 10.74 15.25
C PRO A 146 3.17 11.95 15.41
N ASN A 147 3.36 12.69 14.32
CA ASN A 147 4.25 13.86 14.25
C ASN A 147 5.74 13.55 14.45
N SER A 148 6.17 12.29 14.21
CA SER A 148 7.58 11.93 14.23
C SER A 148 8.41 12.89 13.36
N GLU A 149 9.47 13.46 13.94
CA GLU A 149 10.39 14.33 13.20
C GLU A 149 11.03 13.58 12.03
N LYS A 150 11.31 12.28 12.17
CA LYS A 150 11.85 11.45 11.08
C LYS A 150 10.87 11.33 9.92
N PHE A 151 9.58 11.14 10.21
CA PHE A 151 8.53 11.13 9.20
C PHE A 151 8.41 12.48 8.48
N LYS A 152 8.53 13.60 9.21
CA LYS A 152 8.57 14.94 8.61
C LYS A 152 9.81 15.16 7.76
N LYS A 153 10.98 14.65 8.17
CA LYS A 153 12.21 14.74 7.38
C LYS A 153 12.06 14.03 6.05
N VAL A 154 11.45 12.85 5.99
CA VAL A 154 11.17 12.18 4.71
C VAL A 154 10.27 13.04 3.81
N LEU A 155 9.31 13.76 4.38
CA LEU A 155 8.41 14.64 3.62
C LEU A 155 9.08 15.93 3.13
N LEU A 156 9.94 16.53 3.94
CA LEU A 156 10.43 17.90 3.76
C LEU A 156 11.89 17.98 3.30
N GLU A 157 12.69 16.97 3.62
CA GLU A 157 14.12 16.93 3.38
C GLU A 157 14.47 15.92 2.29
N ASP A 158 15.73 15.98 1.88
CA ASP A 158 16.34 15.05 0.95
C ASP A 158 16.72 13.74 1.68
N VAL A 159 15.77 13.11 2.37
CA VAL A 159 15.99 11.87 3.15
C VAL A 159 15.01 10.78 2.72
N SER A 160 15.51 9.57 2.50
CA SER A 160 14.70 8.37 2.27
C SER A 160 15.12 7.32 3.28
N ILE A 161 14.19 6.85 4.09
CA ILE A 161 14.41 5.72 4.98
C ILE A 161 14.39 4.48 4.09
N LEU A 162 15.56 4.02 3.68
CA LEU A 162 15.77 2.72 3.01
C LEU A 162 16.68 1.87 3.90
N LEU A 163 16.94 0.62 3.51
CA LEU A 163 17.71 -0.35 4.32
C LEU A 163 18.86 0.29 5.08
N GLY A 164 18.83 0.12 6.38
CA GLY A 164 19.94 0.51 7.23
C GLY A 164 20.03 2.00 7.53
N ASP A 165 19.09 2.87 7.12
CA ASP A 165 19.14 4.32 7.40
C ASP A 165 19.66 4.59 8.82
N PRO A 166 20.91 5.10 8.98
CA PRO A 166 21.60 5.14 10.27
C PRO A 166 20.85 6.01 11.29
N ASP A 167 19.94 6.84 10.79
CA ASP A 167 19.20 7.82 11.55
C ASP A 167 17.93 7.26 12.22
N LEU A 168 17.46 6.05 11.87
CA LEU A 168 16.29 5.45 12.51
C LEU A 168 16.72 4.47 13.63
N SER A 169 16.28 4.73 14.86
CA SER A 169 16.56 3.86 15.99
C SER A 169 15.36 2.94 16.31
N THR A 170 15.58 1.93 17.15
CA THR A 170 14.49 1.04 17.58
C THR A 170 13.41 1.80 18.36
N GLU A 171 13.76 2.89 19.04
CA GLU A 171 12.83 3.75 19.79
C GLU A 171 11.84 4.48 18.88
N ASP A 172 12.18 4.70 17.61
CA ASP A 172 11.32 5.35 16.62
C ASP A 172 10.21 4.43 16.08
N ILE A 173 10.37 3.11 16.22
CA ILE A 173 9.41 2.10 15.76
C ILE A 173 8.32 1.90 16.79
N GLU A 174 7.05 2.13 16.46
CA GLU A 174 5.94 1.91 17.40
C GLU A 174 5.40 0.48 17.36
N GLU A 175 4.84 0.01 18.47
CA GLU A 175 4.06 -1.23 18.50
C GLU A 175 2.63 -0.97 18.02
N TYR A 176 2.00 -2.00 17.45
CA TYR A 176 0.60 -1.95 17.05
C TYR A 176 -0.31 -2.22 18.24
N GLU A 177 -0.74 -1.15 18.91
CA GLU A 177 -1.61 -1.24 20.07
C GLU A 177 -3.01 -0.65 19.81
N PRO A 178 -4.08 -1.27 20.35
CA PRO A 178 -5.42 -0.74 20.21
C PRO A 178 -5.57 0.65 20.83
N GLY A 179 -6.18 1.58 20.09
CA GLY A 179 -6.41 2.95 20.54
C GLY A 179 -5.16 3.85 20.52
N LYS A 180 -3.97 3.32 20.22
CA LYS A 180 -2.77 4.14 20.01
C LYS A 180 -2.63 4.51 18.53
N PRO A 181 -2.60 5.82 18.20
CA PRO A 181 -2.39 6.26 16.83
C PRO A 181 -0.93 6.08 16.39
N VAL A 182 -0.74 5.66 15.13
CA VAL A 182 0.55 5.52 14.46
C VAL A 182 0.54 6.17 13.08
N GLN A 183 1.72 6.54 12.59
CA GLN A 183 1.97 6.89 11.20
C GLN A 183 2.78 5.78 10.54
N LEU A 184 2.35 5.32 9.37
CA LEU A 184 3.04 4.24 8.67
C LEU A 184 3.92 4.80 7.56
N TYR A 185 5.18 4.39 7.55
CA TYR A 185 6.07 4.59 6.40
C TYR A 185 6.23 3.26 5.66
N LEU A 186 5.63 3.17 4.47
CA LEU A 186 5.81 2.03 3.55
C LEU A 186 7.19 2.17 2.90
N ALA A 187 8.19 1.57 3.54
CA ALA A 187 9.58 1.64 3.12
C ALA A 187 9.80 0.86 1.83
N GLU A 188 9.24 -0.35 1.75
CA GLU A 188 9.52 -1.27 0.66
C GLU A 188 8.28 -2.07 0.27
N ILE A 189 8.12 -2.25 -1.04
CA ILE A 189 7.24 -3.26 -1.62
C ILE A 189 7.90 -3.76 -2.90
N GLY A 190 8.15 -5.07 -2.98
CA GLY A 190 8.93 -5.61 -4.09
C GLY A 190 8.77 -7.10 -4.28
N ILE A 191 8.97 -7.53 -5.52
CA ILE A 191 9.00 -8.93 -5.95
C ILE A 191 10.33 -9.18 -6.64
N LYS A 192 10.92 -10.34 -6.33
CA LYS A 192 12.22 -10.78 -6.85
C LYS A 192 12.34 -10.55 -8.36
N PRO A 193 13.27 -9.70 -8.81
CA PRO A 193 13.33 -9.28 -10.20
C PRO A 193 13.85 -10.37 -11.14
N SER A 194 14.56 -11.38 -10.66
CA SER A 194 14.97 -12.54 -11.46
C SER A 194 13.80 -13.46 -11.91
N LEU A 195 12.62 -13.34 -11.30
CA LEU A 195 11.42 -14.04 -11.76
C LEU A 195 10.95 -13.56 -13.14
N ASN A 196 10.34 -14.45 -13.91
CA ASN A 196 9.75 -14.08 -15.20
C ASN A 196 8.60 -13.07 -15.03
N LYS A 197 8.28 -12.33 -16.09
CA LYS A 197 7.34 -11.19 -16.02
C LYS A 197 5.95 -11.60 -15.51
N ASP A 198 5.43 -12.73 -15.96
CA ASP A 198 4.08 -13.17 -15.61
C ASP A 198 4.00 -13.60 -14.15
N LEU A 199 4.98 -14.36 -13.67
CA LEU A 199 5.10 -14.72 -12.26
C LEU A 199 5.27 -13.49 -11.37
N ARG A 200 6.12 -12.53 -11.74
CA ARG A 200 6.26 -11.28 -10.98
C ARG A 200 4.95 -10.52 -10.86
N SER A 201 4.17 -10.49 -11.95
CA SER A 201 2.88 -9.84 -11.96
C SER A 201 1.90 -10.53 -11.02
N LYS A 202 1.83 -11.87 -11.06
CA LYS A 202 0.96 -12.69 -10.19
C LYS A 202 1.35 -12.56 -8.71
N TYR A 203 2.63 -12.77 -8.38
CA TYR A 203 3.11 -12.63 -7.01
C TYR A 203 3.02 -11.19 -6.50
N GLY A 204 3.21 -10.20 -7.38
CA GLY A 204 2.97 -8.80 -7.06
C GLY A 204 1.53 -8.58 -6.63
N ALA A 205 0.56 -9.04 -7.43
CA ALA A 205 -0.86 -8.93 -7.08
C ALA A 205 -1.19 -9.60 -5.74
N LYS A 206 -0.68 -10.82 -5.51
CA LYS A 206 -0.86 -11.54 -4.24
C LYS A 206 -0.24 -10.83 -3.05
N LEU A 207 1.02 -10.38 -3.17
CA LEU A 207 1.73 -9.63 -2.13
C LEU A 207 0.94 -8.37 -1.74
N ILE A 208 0.47 -7.64 -2.73
CA ILE A 208 -0.34 -6.44 -2.57
C ILE A 208 -1.65 -6.75 -1.85
N SER A 209 -2.39 -7.75 -2.34
CA SER A 209 -3.68 -8.18 -1.77
C SER A 209 -3.52 -8.52 -0.29
N LYS A 210 -2.52 -9.33 0.05
CA LYS A 210 -2.25 -9.73 1.43
C LYS A 210 -1.74 -8.58 2.31
N PHE A 211 -0.95 -7.67 1.77
CA PHE A 211 -0.58 -6.46 2.50
C PHE A 211 -1.80 -5.59 2.84
N MET A 212 -2.77 -5.51 1.93
CA MET A 212 -4.03 -4.80 2.20
C MET A 212 -4.88 -5.48 3.26
N ASP A 213 -4.94 -6.81 3.25
CA ASP A 213 -5.56 -7.58 4.33
C ASP A 213 -4.92 -7.24 5.69
N THR A 214 -3.58 -7.11 5.75
CA THR A 214 -2.86 -6.68 6.97
C THR A 214 -3.29 -5.29 7.42
N ILE A 215 -3.39 -4.30 6.52
CA ILE A 215 -3.85 -2.95 6.89
C ILE A 215 -5.28 -2.98 7.44
N ILE A 216 -6.17 -3.76 6.86
CA ILE A 216 -7.55 -3.92 7.35
C ILE A 216 -7.57 -4.62 8.71
N ASP A 217 -6.74 -5.65 8.90
CA ASP A 217 -6.60 -6.36 10.17
C ASP A 217 -6.14 -5.45 11.32
N LEU A 218 -5.21 -4.53 11.06
CA LEU A 218 -4.84 -3.49 12.04
C LEU A 218 -6.07 -2.70 12.51
N GLY A 219 -6.98 -2.36 11.59
CA GLY A 219 -8.26 -1.73 11.93
C GLY A 219 -9.14 -2.62 12.80
N LYS A 220 -9.26 -3.91 12.47
CA LYS A 220 -10.02 -4.90 13.27
C LYS A 220 -9.47 -5.05 14.70
N ARG A 221 -8.17 -4.83 14.89
CA ARG A 221 -7.51 -4.84 16.21
C ARG A 221 -7.57 -3.51 16.94
N GLY A 222 -8.19 -2.48 16.35
CA GLY A 222 -8.31 -1.17 16.98
C GLY A 222 -7.10 -0.26 16.81
N VAL A 223 -6.15 -0.62 15.95
CA VAL A 223 -4.97 0.21 15.67
C VAL A 223 -5.41 1.40 14.83
N ILE A 224 -5.10 2.60 15.31
CA ILE A 224 -5.43 3.85 14.63
C ILE A 224 -4.25 4.24 13.75
N ILE A 225 -4.46 4.30 12.44
CA ILE A 225 -3.47 4.75 11.48
C ILE A 225 -3.87 6.16 11.05
N ASP A 226 -3.01 7.14 11.26
CA ASP A 226 -3.29 8.53 10.87
C ASP A 226 -3.01 8.75 9.39
N ASN A 227 -1.82 8.33 8.95
CA ASN A 227 -1.33 8.51 7.59
C ASN A 227 -0.46 7.33 7.17
N ILE A 228 -0.43 7.05 5.86
CA ILE A 228 0.60 6.20 5.24
C ILE A 228 1.41 7.05 4.27
N LEU A 229 2.73 7.00 4.40
CA LEU A 229 3.70 7.66 3.53
C LEU A 229 4.50 6.61 2.77
N ALA A 230 4.81 6.88 1.52
CA ALA A 230 5.64 6.01 0.69
C ALA A 230 6.48 6.84 -0.29
N VAL A 231 7.64 6.30 -0.69
CA VAL A 231 8.47 6.89 -1.74
C VAL A 231 8.46 5.99 -2.97
N GLY A 232 8.03 6.53 -4.10
CA GLY A 232 8.05 5.85 -5.39
C GLY A 232 9.32 6.21 -6.18
N ALA A 233 10.27 5.27 -6.27
CA ALA A 233 11.49 5.44 -7.07
C ALA A 233 11.38 4.87 -8.50
N THR A 234 10.52 3.87 -8.72
CA THR A 234 10.37 3.20 -10.02
C THR A 234 9.03 3.53 -10.67
N LYS A 235 8.95 3.49 -12.02
CA LYS A 235 7.69 3.69 -12.74
C LYS A 235 6.59 2.71 -12.30
N SER A 236 6.95 1.47 -12.00
CA SER A 236 6.01 0.47 -11.47
C SER A 236 5.59 0.79 -10.03
N GLY A 237 6.52 1.16 -9.16
CA GLY A 237 6.22 1.56 -7.78
C GLY A 237 5.31 2.80 -7.73
N ILE A 238 5.59 3.82 -8.54
CA ILE A 238 4.74 5.02 -8.67
C ILE A 238 3.30 4.65 -9.05
N ARG A 239 3.14 3.83 -10.09
CA ARG A 239 1.81 3.37 -10.53
C ARG A 239 1.10 2.56 -9.47
N LEU A 240 1.84 1.75 -8.71
CA LEU A 240 1.31 0.95 -7.63
C LEU A 240 0.75 1.84 -6.50
N LEU A 241 1.53 2.83 -6.04
CA LEU A 241 1.11 3.76 -5.00
C LEU A 241 -0.12 4.58 -5.43
N GLN A 242 -0.14 5.03 -6.69
CA GLN A 242 -1.32 5.69 -7.27
C GLN A 242 -2.54 4.77 -7.31
N HIS A 243 -2.34 3.49 -7.63
CA HIS A 243 -3.42 2.49 -7.65
C HIS A 243 -4.03 2.27 -6.26
N PHE A 244 -3.23 2.35 -5.20
CA PHE A 244 -3.70 2.31 -3.81
C PHE A 244 -4.45 3.56 -3.35
N GLY A 245 -4.51 4.58 -4.21
CA GLY A 245 -5.14 5.85 -3.89
C GLY A 245 -4.27 6.74 -3.02
N LEU A 246 -2.96 6.48 -2.93
CA LEU A 246 -2.05 7.49 -2.37
C LEU A 246 -1.97 8.67 -3.34
N SER A 247 -1.95 9.87 -2.77
CA SER A 247 -1.81 11.12 -3.49
C SER A 247 -0.35 11.53 -3.53
N GLU A 248 0.15 11.88 -4.71
CA GLU A 248 1.48 12.45 -4.87
C GLU A 248 1.54 13.82 -4.20
N VAL A 249 2.59 14.08 -3.42
CA VAL A 249 2.91 15.39 -2.88
C VAL A 249 4.18 15.93 -3.55
N ILE A 250 4.43 17.22 -3.41
CA ILE A 250 5.62 17.85 -3.97
C ILE A 250 6.84 17.19 -3.31
N SER A 251 7.65 16.54 -4.12
CA SER A 251 8.92 15.95 -3.69
C SER A 251 10.03 17.00 -3.77
N PRO A 252 10.90 17.12 -2.75
CA PRO A 252 12.11 17.92 -2.86
C PRO A 252 13.12 17.32 -3.84
N ARG A 253 12.98 16.02 -4.18
CA ARG A 253 13.87 15.25 -5.05
C ARG A 253 13.34 15.18 -6.49
N PRO A 254 14.19 15.37 -7.51
CA PRO A 254 13.78 15.22 -8.91
C PRO A 254 13.64 13.76 -9.36
N ASP A 255 14.28 12.82 -8.66
CA ASP A 255 14.40 11.40 -9.02
C ASP A 255 13.43 10.49 -8.27
N THR A 256 12.84 10.95 -7.16
CA THR A 256 11.80 10.22 -6.42
C THR A 256 10.51 11.02 -6.29
N ARG A 257 9.40 10.31 -6.12
CA ARG A 257 8.08 10.91 -5.87
C ARG A 257 7.57 10.47 -4.51
N ILE A 258 7.05 11.40 -3.74
CA ILE A 258 6.51 11.13 -2.41
C ILE A 258 5.00 10.99 -2.52
N PHE A 259 4.46 9.98 -1.86
CA PHE A 259 3.04 9.65 -1.86
C PHE A 259 2.52 9.56 -0.43
N THR A 260 1.35 10.15 -0.19
CA THR A 260 0.70 10.08 1.12
C THR A 260 -0.76 9.71 0.98
N ILE A 261 -1.31 9.08 2.02
CA ILE A 261 -2.74 8.89 2.19
C ILE A 261 -3.11 9.23 3.63
N ASN A 262 -3.94 10.26 3.76
CA ASN A 262 -4.56 10.60 5.02
C ASN A 262 -5.71 9.63 5.25
N MET A 263 -5.60 8.82 6.30
CA MET A 263 -6.56 7.76 6.54
C MET A 263 -7.93 8.35 6.82
N LYS A 264 -8.03 9.44 7.58
CA LYS A 264 -9.30 10.11 7.91
C LYS A 264 -10.00 10.67 6.67
N GLU A 265 -9.27 11.30 5.76
CA GLU A 265 -9.83 12.02 4.62
C GLU A 265 -9.98 11.17 3.36
N SER A 266 -9.20 10.10 3.23
CA SER A 266 -9.23 9.26 2.04
C SER A 266 -10.58 8.56 1.87
N GLY A 267 -11.14 8.69 0.67
CA GLY A 267 -12.30 7.93 0.22
C GLY A 267 -11.94 6.68 -0.57
N SER A 268 -10.65 6.29 -0.63
CA SER A 268 -10.28 5.09 -1.37
C SER A 268 -10.95 3.86 -0.74
N PRO A 269 -11.40 2.89 -1.54
CA PRO A 269 -12.20 1.81 -0.98
C PRO A 269 -11.48 0.93 0.04
N LEU A 270 -10.18 0.71 -0.16
CA LEU A 270 -9.31 0.08 0.82
C LEU A 270 -9.39 0.80 2.18
N ILE A 271 -9.24 2.13 2.18
CA ILE A 271 -9.31 2.92 3.41
C ILE A 271 -10.71 2.90 4.02
N ASN A 272 -11.76 2.82 3.20
CA ASN A 272 -13.12 2.65 3.71
C ASN A 272 -13.31 1.30 4.42
N GLN A 273 -12.72 0.22 3.91
CA GLN A 273 -12.73 -1.09 4.58
C GLN A 273 -11.98 -1.04 5.91
N TYR A 274 -10.79 -0.45 5.94
CA TYR A 274 -10.07 -0.20 7.18
C TYR A 274 -10.88 0.62 8.20
N LYS A 275 -11.49 1.74 7.77
CA LYS A 275 -12.34 2.59 8.62
C LYS A 275 -13.56 1.86 9.16
N GLN A 276 -14.14 0.96 8.36
CA GLN A 276 -15.25 0.14 8.79
C GLN A 276 -14.79 -0.84 9.87
N ALA A 277 -13.72 -1.58 9.63
CA ALA A 277 -13.15 -2.50 10.61
C ALA A 277 -12.79 -1.82 11.94
N LEU A 278 -12.20 -0.61 11.88
CA LEU A 278 -11.88 0.18 13.06
C LEU A 278 -13.13 0.64 13.84
N ARG A 279 -14.19 1.05 13.14
CA ARG A 279 -15.46 1.44 13.79
C ARG A 279 -16.12 0.26 14.49
N GLU A 280 -16.16 -0.90 13.83
CA GLU A 280 -16.68 -2.14 14.43
C GLU A 280 -15.90 -2.53 15.69
N TYR A 281 -14.58 -2.38 15.69
CA TYR A 281 -13.78 -2.56 16.91
C TYR A 281 -14.19 -1.58 18.02
N GLN A 282 -14.30 -0.30 17.71
CA GLN A 282 -14.60 0.76 18.67
C GLN A 282 -16.00 0.59 19.31
N GLU A 283 -17.01 0.23 18.52
CA GLU A 283 -18.36 -0.05 19.01
C GLU A 283 -18.36 -1.22 20.00
N ASN A 284 -17.74 -2.35 19.61
CA ASN A 284 -17.63 -3.54 20.46
C ASN A 284 -16.81 -3.29 21.74
N TYR A 285 -15.78 -2.46 21.66
CA TYR A 285 -14.96 -2.11 22.83
C TYR A 285 -15.75 -1.26 23.84
N LEU A 286 -16.51 -0.28 23.36
CA LEU A 286 -17.33 0.59 24.21
C LEU A 286 -18.44 -0.18 24.92
N ASP A 287 -19.05 -1.17 24.26
CA ASP A 287 -20.09 -1.98 24.86
C ASP A 287 -19.55 -2.88 25.98
N LYS A 288 -18.38 -3.50 25.78
CA LYS A 288 -17.68 -4.25 26.84
C LYS A 288 -17.32 -3.39 28.05
N GLN A 289 -16.88 -2.15 27.82
CA GLN A 289 -16.58 -1.21 28.91
C GLN A 289 -17.83 -0.83 29.72
N LYS A 290 -18.98 -0.66 29.06
CA LYS A 290 -20.26 -0.38 29.74
C LYS A 290 -20.77 -1.58 30.53
N GLU A 291 -20.57 -2.80 30.04
CA GLU A 291 -20.93 -4.03 30.76
C GLU A 291 -20.10 -4.19 32.03
N ASN A 292 -18.79 -3.93 31.97
CA ASN A 292 -17.89 -4.01 33.12
C ASN A 292 -18.13 -2.92 34.18
N ALA A 293 -18.83 -1.84 33.83
CA ALA A 293 -19.13 -0.73 34.73
C ALA A 293 -20.47 -0.87 35.50
N LYS A 294 -21.24 -1.93 35.23
CA LYS A 294 -22.50 -2.26 35.91
C LYS A 294 -22.30 -3.29 37.00
#